data_AF-A0A4Y7Q2F9-F1
#
_entry.id   AF-A0A4Y7Q2F9-F1
#
_cell.length_a   1.000
_cell.length_b   1.000
_cell.length_c   1.000
_cell.angle_alpha   90.00
_cell.angle_beta   90.00
_cell.angle_gamma   90.00
#
_symmetry.space_group_name_H-M   'P 1'
#
loop_
_entity.id
_entity.type
_entity.pdbx_description
1 polymer ?
#
loop_
_entity_poly.entity_id
_entity_poly.type
_entity_poly.pdbx_seq_one_letter_code
_entity_poly.pdbx_strand_id
1 'polypeptide(L)'
;MKTAESLFNWQKCYSAALKAHNVRGRNLKLAKEFACTYRIKFAKVQKSPVFERVMLSFTRTKSLLTSSAWLSIQSQVEQEVAEAKARLRLPNGARKTIKCSRCPTVSIPRFFETDDDLANHVRRKHRTVDISTPGH
;
A
#
# COMPACT_ATOMS: atom_id res chain seq x y z
N MET A 1 15.17 25.77 -6.36
CA MET A 1 15.49 24.36 -6.67
C MET A 1 14.74 23.97 -7.94
N LYS A 2 15.36 23.33 -8.94
CA LYS A 2 14.67 22.87 -10.19
C LYS A 2 14.88 21.38 -10.53
N THR A 3 15.82 20.73 -9.85
CA THR A 3 16.27 19.35 -10.15
C THR A 3 15.25 18.29 -9.73
N ALA A 4 14.68 18.39 -8.52
CA ALA A 4 13.69 17.42 -8.02
C ALA A 4 12.42 17.36 -8.88
N GLU A 5 11.88 18.51 -9.28
CA GLU A 5 10.70 18.61 -10.16
C GLU A 5 11.00 18.04 -11.56
N SER A 6 12.17 18.32 -12.10
CA SER A 6 12.61 17.80 -13.41
C SER A 6 12.75 16.28 -13.39
N LEU A 7 13.33 15.70 -12.33
CA LEU A 7 13.43 14.25 -12.13
C LEU A 7 12.04 13.59 -11.99
N PHE A 8 11.14 14.21 -11.24
CA PHE A 8 9.76 13.73 -11.07
C PHE A 8 8.97 13.75 -12.38
N ASN A 9 9.10 14.82 -13.17
CA ASN A 9 8.48 14.91 -14.50
C ASN A 9 9.07 13.89 -15.47
N TRP A 10 10.39 13.71 -15.50
CA TRP A 10 11.03 12.66 -16.29
C TRP A 10 10.52 11.26 -15.89
N GLN A 11 10.45 10.96 -14.59
CA GLN A 11 9.96 9.67 -14.09
C GLN A 11 8.49 9.42 -14.46
N LYS A 12 7.63 10.45 -14.44
CA LYS A 12 6.25 10.38 -14.92
C LYS A 12 6.19 10.04 -16.40
N CYS A 13 6.89 10.79 -17.24
CA CYS A 13 6.91 10.58 -18.70
C CYS A 13 7.47 9.18 -19.06
N TYR A 14 8.55 8.76 -18.41
CA TYR A 14 9.13 7.43 -18.59
C TYR A 14 8.16 6.31 -18.17
N SER A 15 7.47 6.47 -17.04
CA SER A 15 6.46 5.52 -16.57
C SER A 15 5.24 5.44 -17.51
N ALA A 16 4.84 6.57 -18.10
CA ALA A 16 3.77 6.61 -19.11
C ALA A 16 4.18 5.90 -20.41
N ALA A 17 5.42 6.13 -20.88
CA ALA A 17 5.97 5.44 -22.06
C ALA A 17 6.04 3.91 -21.86
N LEU A 18 6.48 3.44 -20.68
CA LEU A 18 6.42 2.01 -20.34
C LEU A 18 4.98 1.49 -20.29
N LYS A 19 4.00 2.27 -19.83
CA LYS A 19 2.59 1.86 -19.82
C LYS A 19 1.98 1.73 -21.21
N ALA A 20 2.45 2.48 -22.20
CA ALA A 20 2.03 2.39 -23.59
C ALA A 20 2.77 1.31 -24.41
N HIS A 21 3.86 0.73 -23.89
CA HIS A 21 4.73 -0.16 -24.65
C HIS A 21 4.10 -1.53 -24.96
N ASN A 22 4.28 -2.03 -26.18
CA ASN A 22 3.63 -3.25 -26.68
C ASN A 22 3.90 -4.52 -25.85
N VAL A 23 5.09 -4.67 -25.27
CA VAL A 23 5.46 -5.76 -24.35
C VAL A 23 4.52 -5.81 -23.14
N ARG A 24 4.07 -4.67 -22.63
CA ARG A 24 3.10 -4.63 -21.52
C ARG A 24 1.76 -5.23 -21.95
N GLY A 25 1.29 -4.93 -23.15
CA GLY A 25 0.09 -5.54 -23.74
C GLY A 25 0.21 -7.06 -23.88
N ARG A 26 1.35 -7.55 -24.38
CA ARG A 26 1.66 -9.00 -24.46
C ARG A 26 1.66 -9.65 -23.08
N ASN A 27 2.33 -9.05 -22.10
CA ASN A 27 2.39 -9.58 -20.73
C ASN A 27 1.04 -9.52 -20.00
N LEU A 28 0.18 -8.54 -20.29
CA LEU A 28 -1.20 -8.51 -19.79
C LEU A 28 -2.06 -9.64 -20.40
N LYS A 29 -1.81 -10.02 -21.66
CA LYS A 29 -2.46 -11.20 -22.28
C LYS A 29 -2.01 -12.49 -21.60
N LEU A 30 -0.70 -12.70 -21.47
CA LEU A 30 -0.12 -13.86 -20.77
C LEU A 30 -0.60 -13.94 -19.31
N ALA A 31 -0.67 -12.82 -18.58
CA ALA A 31 -1.17 -12.77 -17.21
C ALA A 31 -2.66 -13.15 -17.10
N LYS A 32 -3.49 -12.82 -18.10
CA LYS A 32 -4.89 -13.28 -18.17
C LYS A 32 -4.98 -14.78 -18.49
N GLU A 33 -4.14 -15.27 -19.40
CA GLU A 33 -4.06 -16.69 -19.76
C GLU A 33 -3.65 -17.53 -18.53
N PHE A 34 -2.57 -17.16 -17.84
CA PHE A 34 -2.18 -17.81 -16.58
C PHE A 34 -3.25 -17.68 -15.49
N ALA A 35 -3.87 -16.51 -15.31
CA ALA A 35 -4.98 -16.37 -14.36
C ALA A 35 -6.14 -17.34 -14.66
N CYS A 36 -6.44 -17.60 -15.94
CA CYS A 36 -7.40 -18.62 -16.34
C CYS A 36 -6.92 -20.04 -16.00
N THR A 37 -5.68 -20.40 -16.38
CA THR A 37 -5.06 -21.71 -16.10
C THR A 37 -5.08 -22.07 -14.61
N TYR A 38 -4.69 -21.13 -13.75
CA TYR A 38 -4.64 -21.30 -12.30
C TYR A 38 -5.96 -20.97 -11.58
N ARG A 39 -7.05 -20.69 -12.32
CA ARG A 39 -8.41 -20.39 -11.82
C ARG A 39 -8.49 -19.17 -10.87
N ILE A 40 -7.66 -18.16 -11.11
CA ILE A 40 -7.57 -16.93 -10.32
C ILE A 40 -8.36 -15.81 -10.99
N LYS A 41 -9.12 -15.03 -10.20
CA LYS A 41 -9.75 -13.81 -10.71
C LYS A 41 -8.68 -12.77 -11.05
N PHE A 42 -8.37 -12.58 -12.34
CA PHE A 42 -7.36 -11.61 -12.82
C PHE A 42 -7.54 -10.20 -12.22
N ALA A 43 -8.78 -9.74 -12.05
CA ALA A 43 -9.08 -8.44 -11.42
C ALA A 43 -8.61 -8.29 -9.96
N LYS A 44 -8.39 -9.40 -9.21
CA LYS A 44 -7.75 -9.38 -7.89
C LYS A 44 -6.26 -9.06 -8.03
N VAL A 45 -5.58 -9.74 -8.94
CA VAL A 45 -4.14 -9.60 -9.20
C VAL A 45 -3.83 -8.22 -9.81
N GLN A 46 -4.64 -7.76 -10.77
CA GLN A 46 -4.47 -6.47 -11.43
C GLN A 46 -4.51 -5.26 -10.47
N LYS A 47 -5.21 -5.38 -9.33
CA LYS A 47 -5.28 -4.34 -8.29
C LYS A 47 -4.07 -4.29 -7.36
N SER A 48 -3.17 -5.29 -7.41
CA SER A 48 -2.00 -5.34 -6.54
C SER A 48 -0.89 -4.35 -6.99
N PRO A 49 -0.28 -3.60 -6.05
CA PRO A 49 0.93 -2.84 -6.30
C PRO A 49 2.13 -3.71 -6.72
N VAL A 50 2.27 -4.94 -6.19
CA VAL A 50 3.28 -5.91 -6.65
C VAL A 50 3.12 -6.20 -8.13
N PHE A 51 1.89 -6.51 -8.58
CA PHE A 51 1.65 -6.83 -9.98
C PHE A 51 2.08 -5.69 -10.91
N GLU A 52 1.70 -4.44 -10.60
CA GLU A 52 2.09 -3.27 -11.39
C GLU A 52 3.62 -3.07 -11.43
N ARG A 53 4.31 -3.23 -10.29
CA ARG A 53 5.79 -3.13 -10.21
C ARG A 53 6.48 -4.18 -11.08
N VAL A 54 6.01 -5.43 -11.03
CA VAL A 54 6.57 -6.52 -11.82
C VAL A 54 6.29 -6.32 -13.31
N MET A 55 5.07 -5.94 -13.69
CA MET A 55 4.70 -5.62 -15.06
C MET A 55 5.55 -4.49 -15.66
N LEU A 56 5.82 -3.42 -14.90
CA LEU A 56 6.74 -2.36 -15.33
C LEU A 56 8.18 -2.86 -15.49
N SER A 57 8.64 -3.75 -14.61
CA SER A 57 9.98 -4.34 -14.66
C SER A 57 10.19 -5.19 -15.91
N PHE A 58 9.28 -6.11 -16.21
CA PHE A 58 9.28 -6.91 -17.44
C PHE A 58 9.19 -6.04 -18.70
N THR A 59 8.40 -4.95 -18.64
CA THR A 59 8.29 -4.03 -19.79
C THR A 59 9.60 -3.27 -20.03
N ARG A 60 10.28 -2.83 -18.96
CA ARG A 60 11.60 -2.17 -19.01
C ARG A 60 12.67 -3.07 -19.61
N THR A 61 12.70 -4.35 -19.24
CA THR A 61 13.65 -5.34 -19.78
C THR A 61 13.20 -5.94 -21.12
N LYS A 62 12.04 -5.52 -21.64
CA LYS A 62 11.38 -6.06 -22.84
C LYS A 62 11.14 -7.59 -22.78
N SER A 63 11.10 -8.15 -21.57
CA SER A 63 10.96 -9.59 -21.33
C SER A 63 9.49 -10.01 -21.31
N LEU A 64 9.21 -11.27 -21.65
CA LEU A 64 7.88 -11.86 -21.54
C LEU A 64 7.66 -12.52 -20.17
N LEU A 65 6.43 -12.44 -19.67
CA LEU A 65 6.02 -13.06 -18.41
C LEU A 65 6.05 -14.59 -18.53
N THR A 66 6.76 -15.26 -17.61
CA THR A 66 6.81 -16.73 -17.53
C THR A 66 5.82 -17.28 -16.50
N SER A 67 5.51 -18.58 -16.59
CA SER A 67 4.70 -19.28 -15.58
C SER A 67 5.34 -19.23 -14.18
N SER A 68 6.67 -19.36 -14.07
CA SER A 68 7.40 -19.25 -12.81
C SER A 68 7.30 -17.85 -12.19
N ALA A 69 7.42 -16.80 -13.01
CA ALA A 69 7.21 -15.42 -12.56
C ALA A 69 5.76 -15.17 -12.14
N TRP A 70 4.78 -15.74 -12.87
CA TRP A 70 3.37 -15.67 -12.49
C TRP A 70 3.08 -16.29 -11.13
N LEU A 71 3.61 -17.49 -10.84
CA LEU A 71 3.44 -18.14 -9.54
C LEU A 71 4.05 -17.33 -8.39
N SER A 72 5.21 -16.70 -8.62
CA SER A 72 5.83 -15.79 -7.63
C SER A 72 4.97 -14.54 -7.38
N ILE A 73 4.44 -13.92 -8.45
CA ILE A 73 3.48 -12.81 -8.34
C ILE A 73 2.25 -13.23 -7.54
N GLN A 74 1.64 -14.38 -7.88
CA GLN A 74 0.44 -14.87 -7.20
C GLN A 74 0.67 -15.00 -5.69
N SER A 75 1.76 -15.67 -5.29
CA SER A 75 2.13 -15.85 -3.88
C SER A 75 2.25 -14.52 -3.15
N GLN A 76 2.95 -13.54 -3.74
CA GLN A 76 3.09 -12.19 -3.17
C GLN A 76 1.74 -11.45 -3.06
N VAL A 77 0.85 -11.57 -4.06
CA VAL A 77 -0.50 -10.98 -4.00
C VAL A 77 -1.39 -11.65 -2.95
N GLU A 78 -1.23 -12.95 -2.74
CA GLU A 78 -1.93 -13.69 -1.68
C GLU A 78 -1.41 -13.28 -0.29
N GLN A 79 -0.11 -13.08 -0.14
CA GLN A 79 0.50 -12.52 1.06
C GLN A 79 0.02 -11.08 1.33
N GLU A 80 0.04 -10.16 0.34
CA GLU A 80 -0.48 -8.79 0.50
C GLU A 80 -1.94 -8.80 1.00
N VAL A 81 -2.78 -9.69 0.45
CA VAL A 81 -4.19 -9.83 0.86
C VAL A 81 -4.32 -10.47 2.25
N ALA A 82 -3.45 -11.40 2.61
CA ALA A 82 -3.42 -12.00 3.95
C ALA A 82 -2.99 -10.97 5.01
N GLU A 83 -1.94 -10.18 4.75
CA GLU A 83 -1.47 -9.10 5.61
C GLU A 83 -2.51 -8.00 5.76
N ALA A 84 -3.14 -7.55 4.67
CA ALA A 84 -4.23 -6.57 4.73
C ALA A 84 -5.41 -7.10 5.57
N LYS A 85 -5.77 -8.37 5.42
CA LYS A 85 -6.79 -9.02 6.27
C LYS A 85 -6.33 -9.19 7.71
N ALA A 86 -5.04 -9.43 7.98
CA ALA A 86 -4.51 -9.54 9.33
C ALA A 86 -4.55 -8.19 10.06
N ARG A 87 -4.22 -7.08 9.39
CA ARG A 87 -4.41 -5.71 9.89
C ARG A 87 -5.89 -5.43 10.22
N LEU A 88 -6.82 -5.88 9.38
CA LEU A 88 -8.27 -5.82 9.62
C LEU A 88 -8.79 -6.84 10.66
N ARG A 89 -7.94 -7.78 11.10
CA ARG A 89 -8.23 -8.79 12.14
C ARG A 89 -7.47 -8.54 13.45
N LEU A 90 -6.91 -7.33 13.63
CA LEU A 90 -6.64 -6.84 14.98
C LEU A 90 -7.94 -6.93 15.78
N PRO A 91 -7.94 -7.48 17.00
CA PRO A 91 -9.17 -7.78 17.70
C PRO A 91 -9.95 -6.50 18.03
N ASN A 92 -11.15 -6.37 17.46
CA ASN A 92 -12.11 -5.28 17.70
C ASN A 92 -12.56 -5.14 19.17
N GLY A 93 -12.02 -5.93 20.11
CA GLY A 93 -12.29 -5.88 21.54
C GLY A 93 -11.13 -5.34 22.41
N ALA A 94 -10.02 -4.87 21.81
CA ALA A 94 -8.89 -4.35 22.57
C ALA A 94 -8.18 -3.16 21.89
N ARG A 95 -8.97 -2.15 21.48
CA ARG A 95 -8.51 -0.75 21.54
C ARG A 95 -8.27 -0.39 23.01
N LYS A 96 -7.21 -0.97 23.61
CA LYS A 96 -6.77 -0.64 24.96
C LYS A 96 -6.34 0.80 24.92
N THR A 97 -7.24 1.64 25.40
CA THR A 97 -7.08 3.08 25.57
C THR A 97 -5.92 3.30 26.54
N ILE A 98 -4.70 3.48 26.00
CA ILE A 98 -3.50 3.68 26.83
C ILE A 98 -3.45 5.14 27.24
N LYS A 99 -3.35 5.44 28.54
CA LYS A 99 -3.05 6.80 29.01
C LYS A 99 -1.67 7.23 28.49
N CYS A 100 -1.52 8.45 27.98
CA CYS A 100 -0.18 8.94 27.65
C CYS A 100 0.67 9.01 28.92
N SER A 101 1.68 8.15 29.02
CA SER A 101 2.61 8.12 30.15
C SER A 101 3.44 9.40 30.31
N ARG A 102 3.45 10.29 29.30
CA ARG A 102 4.23 11.53 29.28
C ARG A 102 3.51 12.77 29.79
N CYS A 103 2.19 12.75 30.00
CA CYS A 103 1.44 13.86 30.64
C CYS A 103 0.67 13.41 31.90
N PRO A 104 1.36 13.02 32.99
CA PRO A 104 0.72 12.66 34.26
C PRO A 104 0.13 13.86 35.01
N THR A 105 0.60 15.08 34.73
CA THR A 105 0.22 16.33 35.42
C THR A 105 -1.00 17.05 34.81
N VAL A 106 -1.53 16.57 33.69
CA VAL A 106 -2.80 17.08 33.15
C VAL A 106 -3.92 16.45 33.96
N SER A 107 -4.81 17.27 34.54
CA SER A 107 -5.86 16.85 35.48
C SER A 107 -6.76 15.71 34.96
N ILE A 108 -6.85 15.54 33.64
CA ILE A 108 -7.50 14.41 32.99
C ILE A 108 -6.57 13.85 31.90
N PRO A 109 -5.75 12.82 32.19
CA PRO A 109 -4.92 12.16 31.19
C PRO A 109 -5.83 11.49 30.15
N ARG A 110 -5.80 11.97 28.91
CA ARG A 110 -6.55 11.36 27.81
C ARG A 110 -5.97 9.99 27.48
N PHE A 111 -6.83 9.14 26.92
CA PHE A 111 -6.50 7.79 26.49
C PHE A 111 -6.37 7.72 24.97
N PHE A 112 -5.52 6.82 24.48
CA PHE A 112 -5.12 6.78 23.07
C PHE A 112 -5.21 5.38 22.46
N GLU A 113 -5.54 5.36 21.17
CA GLU A 113 -5.36 4.22 20.29
C GLU A 113 -3.98 4.30 19.65
N THR A 114 -3.23 3.20 19.68
CA THR A 114 -1.86 3.15 19.16
C THR A 114 -1.87 2.89 17.65
N ASP A 115 -1.56 3.93 16.91
CA ASP A 115 -1.04 3.89 15.54
C ASP A 115 0.07 4.96 15.43
N ASP A 116 0.72 5.13 14.26
CA ASP A 116 1.80 6.12 14.08
C ASP A 116 1.40 7.56 14.49
N ASP A 117 0.10 7.86 14.50
CA ASP A 117 -0.42 9.16 14.93
C ASP A 117 -0.42 9.38 16.45
N LEU A 118 -0.21 8.36 17.29
CA LEU A 118 0.13 8.57 18.71
C LEU A 118 1.50 9.25 18.84
N ALA A 119 2.44 8.92 17.95
CA ALA A 119 3.73 9.60 17.89
C ALA A 119 3.58 11.05 17.40
N ASN A 120 2.61 11.36 16.51
CA ASN A 120 2.30 12.73 16.12
C ASN A 120 1.49 13.51 17.17
N HIS A 121 0.62 12.86 17.94
CA HIS A 121 -0.12 13.49 19.04
C HIS A 121 0.82 13.90 20.17
N VAL A 122 1.82 13.06 20.49
CA VAL A 122 2.92 13.42 21.41
C VAL A 122 3.74 14.61 20.88
N ARG A 123 3.89 14.77 19.55
CA ARG A 123 4.52 15.94 18.93
C ARG A 123 3.64 17.20 18.90
N ARG A 124 2.31 17.08 18.86
CA ARG A 124 1.37 18.22 18.66
C ARG A 124 0.63 18.69 19.91
N LYS A 125 0.22 17.80 20.82
CA LYS A 125 -0.74 18.10 21.90
C LYS A 125 -0.16 18.22 23.30
N HIS A 126 1.10 17.82 23.45
CA HIS A 126 2.05 18.57 24.29
C HIS A 126 2.35 19.99 23.73
N ARG A 127 1.53 20.48 22.78
CA ARG A 127 1.42 21.89 22.35
C ARG A 127 -0.04 22.30 22.02
N THR A 128 -1.03 21.81 22.79
CA THR A 128 -2.43 22.34 22.94
C THR A 128 -3.40 22.36 21.72
N VAL A 129 -4.70 22.61 21.98
CA VAL A 129 -5.86 22.80 21.06
C VAL A 129 -6.38 21.48 20.44
N ASP A 130 -7.63 21.35 19.94
CA ASP A 130 -8.41 20.09 20.05
C ASP A 130 -9.00 19.38 18.80
N ILE A 131 -9.55 18.18 19.03
CA ILE A 131 -10.31 17.33 18.08
C ILE A 131 -11.80 17.49 18.38
N SER A 132 -12.55 18.03 17.43
CA SER A 132 -13.98 18.29 17.54
C SER A 132 -14.82 17.01 17.59
N THR A 133 -15.84 17.04 18.42
CA THR A 133 -16.88 16.02 18.60
C THR A 133 -17.70 15.80 17.32
N PRO A 134 -18.25 14.60 17.14
CA PRO A 134 -19.58 14.45 16.57
C PRO A 134 -20.53 13.76 17.57
N GLY A 135 -21.36 14.58 18.20
CA GLY A 135 -22.73 14.24 18.60
C GLY A 135 -23.59 15.42 18.13
N HIS A 136 -24.86 15.27 17.74
CA HIS A 136 -25.76 14.12 17.88
C HIS A 136 -26.34 13.66 16.53
#